data_AF-A0A2E0AMR1-F1
#
_entry.id   AF-A0A2E0AMR1-F1
#
_cell.length_a   1.000
_cell.length_b   1.000
_cell.length_c   1.000
_cell.angle_alpha   90.00
_cell.angle_beta   90.00
_cell.angle_gamma   90.00
#
_symmetry.space_group_name_H-M   'P 1'
#
loop_
_entity.id
_entity.type
_entity.pdbx_description
1 polymer ?
#
loop_
_entity_poly.entity_id
_entity_poly.type
_entity_poly.pdbx_seq_one_letter_code
_entity_poly.pdbx_strand_id
1 'polypeptide(L)' 'MSCETQMHLLLLSELVSAIRANDSDTFRGWLSGGIQDLGRPAVEELMLEWRMNPLVSVEEMDRLVGWHLGVSI' A
#
# COMPACT_ATOMS: atom_id res chain seq x y z
N MET A 1 11.01 16.86 -11.36
CA MET A 1 10.32 15.64 -10.90
C MET A 1 11.12 14.45 -11.40
N SER A 2 11.66 13.62 -10.49
CA SER A 2 12.36 12.39 -10.87
C SER A 2 11.36 11.26 -11.13
N CYS A 3 11.70 10.33 -12.01
CA CYS A 3 10.87 9.15 -12.30
C CYS A 3 10.54 8.36 -11.00
N GLU A 4 11.45 8.36 -10.04
CA GLU A 4 11.27 7.73 -8.73
C GLU A 4 10.11 8.36 -7.95
N THR A 5 9.97 9.69 -7.91
CA THR A 5 8.85 10.35 -7.23
C THR A 5 7.50 10.04 -7.89
N GLN A 6 7.46 9.93 -9.22
CA GLN A 6 6.24 9.57 -9.94
C GLN A 6 5.84 8.12 -9.69
N MET A 7 6.81 7.19 -9.67
CA MET A 7 6.58 5.79 -9.33
C MET A 7 6.06 5.64 -7.90
N HIS A 8 6.63 6.40 -6.97
CA HIS A 8 6.24 6.42 -5.57
C HIS A 8 4.78 6.87 -5.37
N LEU A 9 4.39 7.96 -6.02
CA LEU A 9 3.02 8.49 -5.98
C LEU A 9 2.01 7.57 -6.66
N LEU A 10 2.41 6.91 -7.75
CA LEU A 10 1.57 5.91 -8.42
C LEU A 10 1.27 4.75 -7.47
N LEU A 11 2.30 4.19 -6.83
CA LEU A 11 2.15 3.09 -5.88
C LEU A 11 1.30 3.50 -4.68
N LEU A 12 1.51 4.70 -4.12
CA LEU A 12 0.64 5.22 -3.06
C LEU A 12 -0.82 5.30 -3.51
N SER A 13 -1.08 5.79 -4.72
CA SER A 13 -2.44 5.92 -5.26
C SER A 13 -3.12 4.56 -5.47
N GLU A 14 -2.40 3.56 -5.97
CA GLU A 14 -2.89 2.18 -6.14
C GLU A 14 -3.21 1.53 -4.78
N LEU A 15 -2.35 1.75 -3.77
CA LEU A 15 -2.60 1.27 -2.41
C LEU A 15 -3.88 1.89 -1.81
N VAL A 16 -4.05 3.22 -1.96
CA VAL A 16 -5.27 3.93 -1.51
C VAL A 16 -6.50 3.36 -2.20
N SER A 17 -6.40 3.11 -3.50
CA SER A 17 -7.50 2.57 -4.31
C SER A 17 -7.91 1.17 -3.83
N ALA A 18 -6.94 0.28 -3.60
CA ALA A 18 -7.19 -1.07 -3.09
C ALA A 18 -7.89 -1.05 -1.73
N ILE A 19 -7.40 -0.22 -0.81
CA ILE A 19 -7.97 -0.06 0.54
C ILE A 19 -9.42 0.45 0.47
N ARG A 20 -9.68 1.48 -0.34
CA ARG A 20 -11.03 2.04 -0.52
C ARG A 20 -11.99 1.07 -1.20
N ALA A 21 -11.49 0.28 -2.15
CA ALA A 21 -12.25 -0.76 -2.82
C ALA A 21 -12.49 -2.00 -1.94
N ASN A 22 -11.84 -2.08 -0.76
CA ASN A 22 -11.78 -3.28 0.07
C ASN A 22 -11.30 -4.52 -0.70
N ASP A 23 -10.36 -4.32 -1.63
CA ASP A 23 -9.88 -5.35 -2.54
C ASP A 23 -8.49 -5.84 -2.11
N SER A 24 -8.49 -6.97 -1.40
CA SER A 24 -7.27 -7.60 -0.92
C SER A 24 -6.45 -8.26 -2.03
N ASP A 25 -7.06 -8.62 -3.16
CA ASP A 25 -6.36 -9.19 -4.32
C ASP A 25 -5.56 -8.09 -5.04
N THR A 26 -6.16 -6.90 -5.20
CA THR A 26 -5.44 -5.73 -5.72
C THR A 26 -4.29 -5.33 -4.79
N PHE A 27 -4.48 -5.39 -3.47
CA PHE A 27 -3.37 -5.17 -2.51
C PHE A 27 -2.25 -6.20 -2.65
N ARG A 28 -2.57 -7.48 -2.84
CA ARG A 28 -1.56 -8.54 -3.05
C ARG A 28 -0.81 -8.35 -4.37
N GLY A 29 -1.51 -7.95 -5.42
CA GLY A 29 -0.90 -7.60 -6.71
C GLY A 29 0.06 -6.42 -6.58
N TRP A 30 -0.39 -5.35 -5.92
CA TRP A 30 0.43 -4.18 -5.60
C TRP A 30 1.68 -4.55 -4.77
N LEU A 31 1.52 -5.38 -3.73
CA LEU A 31 2.62 -5.81 -2.87
C LEU A 31 3.66 -6.62 -3.67
N SER A 32 3.21 -7.56 -4.50
CA SER A 32 4.08 -8.37 -5.33
C SER A 32 4.80 -7.56 -6.41
N GLY A 33 4.08 -6.65 -7.07
CA GLY A 33 4.65 -5.76 -8.09
C GLY A 33 5.64 -4.76 -7.50
N GLY A 34 5.27 -4.09 -6.41
CA GLY A 34 6.14 -3.14 -5.71
C GLY A 34 7.43 -3.80 -5.20
N ILE A 35 7.36 -5.02 -4.66
CA ILE A 35 8.56 -5.74 -4.22
C ILE A 35 9.46 -6.10 -5.41
N GLN A 36 8.87 -6.43 -6.56
CA GLN A 36 9.63 -6.77 -7.77
C GLN A 36 10.30 -5.54 -8.39
N ASP A 37 9.61 -4.39 -8.42
CA ASP A 37 10.09 -3.17 -9.07
C ASP A 37 11.01 -2.32 -8.18
N LEU A 38 10.68 -2.18 -6.89
CA LEU A 38 11.41 -1.31 -5.95
C LEU A 38 12.20 -2.07 -4.89
N GLY A 39 11.91 -3.36 -4.70
CA GLY A 39 12.44 -4.15 -3.60
C GLY A 39 11.62 -4.05 -2.33
N ARG A 40 11.70 -5.10 -1.52
CA ARG A 40 11.07 -5.18 -0.19
C ARG A 40 11.29 -3.97 0.72
N PRO A 41 12.52 -3.45 0.92
CA PRO A 41 12.72 -2.35 1.87
C PRO A 41 11.99 -1.07 1.46
N ALA A 42 11.95 -0.74 0.17
CA ALA A 42 11.24 0.44 -0.33
C ALA A 42 9.72 0.31 -0.14
N VAL A 43 9.17 -0.89 -0.35
CA VAL A 43 7.74 -1.16 -0.12
C VAL A 43 7.38 -1.10 1.37
N GLU A 44 8.27 -1.58 2.25
CA GLU A 44 8.07 -1.49 3.70
C GLU A 44 8.12 -0.02 4.18
N GLU A 45 9.02 0.80 3.64
CA GLU A 45 9.04 2.25 3.90
C GLU A 45 7.74 2.94 3.42
N LEU A 46 7.27 2.61 2.22
CA LEU A 46 6.00 3.08 1.68
C LEU A 46 4.80 2.75 2.58
N MET A 47 4.76 1.52 3.11
CA MET A 47 3.72 1.12 4.06
C MET A 47 3.82 1.89 5.38
N LEU A 48 5.03 2.19 5.85
CA LEU A 48 5.25 2.99 7.06
C LEU A 48 4.82 4.44 6.86
N GLU A 49 5.16 5.06 5.72
CA GLU A 49 4.71 6.40 5.36
C GLU A 49 3.18 6.47 5.28
N TRP A 50 2.55 5.44 4.68
CA TRP A 50 1.10 5.33 4.64
C TRP A 50 0.47 5.20 6.03
N ARG A 51 1.06 4.40 6.92
CA ARG A 51 0.58 4.24 8.30
C ARG A 51 0.62 5.56 9.10
N MET A 52 1.52 6.47 8.74
CA MET A 52 1.65 7.79 9.36
C MET A 52 0.82 8.86 8.65
N ASN A 53 0.09 8.51 7.59
CA ASN A 53 -0.67 9.46 6.80
C ASN A 53 -2.01 9.80 7.48
N PRO A 54 -2.24 11.08 7.87
CA PRO A 54 -3.48 11.50 8.53
C PRO A 54 -4.72 11.44 7.60
N LEU A 55 -4.54 11.17 6.31
CA LEU A 55 -5.61 11.02 5.33
C LEU A 55 -6.27 9.63 5.36
N VAL A 56 -5.75 8.71 6.16
CA VAL A 56 -6.23 7.33 6.28
C VAL A 56 -7.06 7.19 7.55
N SER A 57 -8.27 6.66 7.42
CA SER A 57 -9.11 6.36 8.57
C SER A 57 -8.60 5.14 9.34
N VAL A 58 -9.00 5.04 10.61
CA VAL A 58 -8.64 3.90 11.46
C VAL A 58 -9.15 2.57 10.87
N GLU A 59 -10.32 2.55 10.24
CA GLU A 59 -10.87 1.36 9.58
C GLU A 59 -10.04 0.92 8.37
N GLU A 60 -9.59 1.88 7.56
CA GLU A 60 -8.72 1.62 6.41
C GLU A 60 -7.36 1.06 6.86
N MET A 61 -6.83 1.55 7.98
CA MET A 61 -5.63 0.99 8.62
C MET A 61 -5.87 -0.43 9.17
N ASP A 62 -7.00 -0.67 9.81
CA ASP A 62 -7.33 -1.98 10.39
C ASP A 62 -7.45 -3.05 9.29
N ARG A 63 -8.08 -2.71 8.16
CA ARG A 63 -8.14 -3.57 6.96
C ARG A 63 -6.76 -3.86 6.40
N LEU A 64 -5.89 -2.86 6.29
CA LEU A 64 -4.53 -3.04 5.79
C LEU A 64 -3.72 -3.97 6.72
N VAL A 65 -3.86 -3.81 8.04
CA VAL A 65 -3.24 -4.70 9.04
C VAL A 65 -3.82 -6.11 8.91
N GLY A 66 -5.12 -6.25 8.74
CA GLY A 66 -5.79 -7.52 8.47
C GLY A 66 -5.19 -8.22 7.24
N TRP A 67 -5.09 -7.52 6.11
CA TRP A 67 -4.51 -8.05 4.88
C TRP A 67 -3.04 -8.44 5.04
N HIS A 68 -2.26 -7.65 5.78
CA HIS A 68 -0.86 -7.99 6.09
C HIS A 68 -0.75 -9.27 6.94
N LEU A 69 -1.67 -9.48 7.88
CA LEU A 69 -1.74 -10.66 8.71
C LEU A 69 -2.43 -11.86 8.02
N GLY A 70 -2.92 -11.68 6.79
CA GLY A 70 -3.70 -12.69 6.07
C GLY A 70 -5.13 -12.88 6.59
N VAL A 71 -5.60 -11.96 7.44
CA VAL A 71 -6.96 -11.89 7.95
C VAL A 71 -7.76 -11.00 7.00
N SER A 72 -8.46 -11.61 6.03
CA SER A 72 -9.44 -10.87 5.22
C SER A 72 -10.69 -10.64 6.07
N ILE A 73 -10.95 -9.38 6.43
CA ILE A 73 -12.15 -8.93 7.16
C ILE A 73 -13.22 -8.49 6.16
#